data_AF-A0A4Q5UZT2-F1
#
_entry.id   AF-A0A4Q5UZT2-F1
#
_cell.length_a   1.000
_cell.length_b   1.000
_cell.length_c   1.000
_cell.angle_alpha   90.00
_cell.angle_beta   90.00
_cell.angle_gamma   90.00
#
_symmetry.space_group_name_H-M   'P 1'
#
loop_
_entity.id
_entity.type
_entity.pdbx_description
1 polymer ?
#
loop_
_entity_poly.entity_id
_entity_poly.type
_entity_poly.pdbx_seq_one_letter_code
_entity_poly.pdbx_strand_id
1 'polypeptide(L)'
;MKKLTMMLLLFFAYNNVMSQIAQPQECSMFMRKTAKAMVDQALKQERITGLGQRASLPYTMRIQVVVFSASSPTVTNADIHRNIANMANFYRPQNICFILSDIEYVQDATMANFHTDNESSLISYTRPSYLSIFIHNNLADNLGTLNGIAYEIPNTYLSIVDDAILSTTNVSTLAHEMGHCFGLYHTFESLFGSENGARSGPCRNCETTGDYLCDTQADRNVAETSITVSCIYDGTATSGCDNSALIMEPRNIMTYGRRTCRDQFTNGQGGRARDHILTETSLFNCIAPDVITLTTNTNYSGGGYSLTAKDWINIASPSYQISGSAQMRITSGSIRLGPGVALRPTGINAIVALKTNAYCE
;
A
#
# COMPACT_ATOMS: atom_id res chain seq x y z
N MET A 1 40.95 29.79 -70.96
CA MET A 1 40.56 28.43 -70.51
C MET A 1 41.04 28.20 -69.08
N LYS A 2 40.15 28.29 -68.08
CA LYS A 2 40.35 27.71 -66.74
C LYS A 2 38.97 27.27 -66.23
N LYS A 3 38.74 25.96 -66.08
CA LYS A 3 37.63 25.41 -65.31
C LYS A 3 38.12 25.23 -63.88
N LEU A 4 37.40 25.80 -62.92
CA LEU A 4 37.66 25.70 -61.48
C LEU A 4 36.75 24.61 -60.91
N THR A 5 37.34 23.63 -60.25
CA THR A 5 36.68 22.47 -59.65
C THR A 5 35.98 22.88 -58.34
N MET A 6 34.70 22.55 -58.19
CA MET A 6 33.88 22.85 -57.01
C MET A 6 33.99 21.70 -56.01
N MET A 7 34.43 22.00 -54.79
CA MET A 7 34.58 21.06 -53.68
C MET A 7 33.33 21.12 -52.80
N LEU A 8 32.63 19.99 -52.65
CA LEU A 8 31.39 19.85 -51.87
C LEU A 8 31.75 19.50 -50.41
N LEU A 9 31.39 20.35 -49.46
CA LEU A 9 31.52 20.10 -48.02
C LEU A 9 30.21 19.49 -47.49
N LEU A 10 30.27 18.24 -47.04
CA LEU A 10 29.20 17.52 -46.36
C LEU A 10 29.23 17.86 -44.86
N PHE A 11 28.20 18.56 -44.38
CA PHE A 11 27.90 18.70 -42.95
C PHE A 11 27.09 17.49 -42.49
N PHE A 12 27.68 16.64 -41.63
CA PHE A 12 26.93 15.62 -40.88
C PHE A 12 26.25 16.29 -39.70
N ALA A 13 24.92 16.37 -39.73
CA ALA A 13 24.12 16.71 -38.55
C ALA A 13 24.04 15.49 -37.62
N TYR A 14 24.70 15.58 -36.46
CA TYR A 14 24.50 14.65 -35.36
C TYR A 14 23.12 14.88 -34.75
N ASN A 15 22.17 13.99 -35.04
CA ASN A 15 20.92 13.93 -34.29
C ASN A 15 21.18 13.23 -32.96
N ASN A 16 21.32 14.00 -31.87
CA ASN A 16 21.22 13.48 -30.51
C ASN A 16 19.74 13.15 -30.24
N VAL A 17 19.35 11.89 -30.47
CA VAL A 17 18.13 11.34 -29.89
C VAL A 17 18.42 11.11 -28.41
N MET A 18 18.05 12.08 -27.57
CA MET A 18 17.88 11.83 -26.13
C MET A 18 16.81 10.75 -26.01
N SER A 19 17.22 9.54 -25.67
CA SER A 19 16.34 8.50 -25.13
C SER A 19 15.61 9.11 -23.93
N GLN A 20 14.31 9.33 -24.06
CA GLN A 20 13.44 9.47 -22.90
C GLN A 20 13.51 8.13 -22.18
N ILE A 21 14.22 8.10 -21.06
CA ILE A 21 14.11 7.01 -20.09
C ILE A 21 12.64 7.00 -19.68
N ALA A 22 11.90 5.97 -20.08
CA ALA A 22 10.54 5.76 -19.63
C ALA A 22 10.55 5.78 -18.10
N GLN A 23 9.88 6.75 -17.50
CA GLN A 23 9.73 6.78 -16.05
C GLN A 23 9.01 5.51 -15.62
N PRO A 24 9.45 4.85 -14.53
CA PRO A 24 8.75 3.68 -14.02
C PRO A 24 7.30 4.05 -13.73
N GLN A 25 6.38 3.21 -14.19
CA GLN A 25 4.95 3.39 -14.00
C GLN A 25 4.64 3.42 -12.50
N GLU A 26 3.74 4.31 -12.07
CA GLU A 26 3.38 4.47 -10.64
C GLU A 26 2.90 3.13 -10.06
N CYS A 27 1.79 2.63 -10.61
CA CYS A 27 1.12 1.39 -10.23
C CYS A 27 0.48 0.75 -11.47
N SER A 28 0.09 -0.53 -11.39
CA SER A 28 -0.66 -1.18 -12.47
C SER A 28 -2.13 -0.75 -12.47
N MET A 29 -2.71 -0.48 -13.65
CA MET A 29 -4.15 -0.20 -13.77
C MET A 29 -5.01 -1.48 -13.88
N PHE A 30 -4.36 -2.64 -14.05
CA PHE A 30 -4.98 -3.92 -14.38
C PHE A 30 -5.15 -4.85 -13.18
N MET A 31 -5.42 -4.28 -12.01
CA MET A 31 -5.70 -5.03 -10.79
C MET A 31 -7.06 -5.73 -10.85
N ARG A 32 -7.20 -6.87 -10.16
CA ARG A 32 -8.53 -7.50 -10.01
C ARG A 32 -9.41 -6.60 -9.13
N LYS A 33 -10.65 -6.35 -9.57
CA LYS A 33 -11.59 -5.47 -8.83
C LYS A 33 -12.83 -6.27 -8.45
N THR A 34 -12.93 -6.63 -7.19
CA THR A 34 -13.99 -7.50 -6.67
C THR A 34 -15.07 -6.74 -5.90
N ALA A 35 -14.74 -5.55 -5.37
CA ALA A 35 -15.72 -4.63 -4.81
C ALA A 35 -16.55 -3.94 -5.92
N LYS A 36 -17.83 -4.33 -6.07
CA LYS A 36 -18.76 -3.72 -7.04
C LYS A 36 -19.60 -2.63 -6.37
N ALA A 37 -20.14 -1.67 -7.14
CA ALA A 37 -21.00 -0.57 -6.66
C ALA A 37 -22.05 -0.96 -5.60
N MET A 38 -22.69 -2.12 -5.76
CA MET A 38 -23.72 -2.61 -4.83
C MET A 38 -23.17 -2.93 -3.43
N VAL A 39 -21.90 -3.35 -3.34
CA VAL A 39 -21.19 -3.56 -2.08
C VAL A 39 -21.00 -2.20 -1.41
N ASP A 40 -20.43 -1.20 -2.08
CA ASP A 40 -20.15 0.10 -1.47
C ASP A 40 -21.40 0.87 -1.02
N GLN A 41 -22.48 0.77 -1.80
CA GLN A 41 -23.76 1.38 -1.43
C GLN A 41 -24.42 0.66 -0.25
N ALA A 42 -24.30 -0.67 -0.17
CA ALA A 42 -24.75 -1.46 0.97
C ALA A 42 -23.88 -1.20 2.22
N LEU A 43 -22.56 -1.08 2.04
CA LEU A 43 -21.59 -0.77 3.09
C LEU A 43 -21.79 0.64 3.66
N LYS A 44 -22.03 1.63 2.80
CA LYS A 44 -22.41 2.99 3.22
C LYS A 44 -23.69 2.97 4.05
N GLN A 45 -24.67 2.16 3.65
CA GLN A 45 -25.92 2.00 4.40
C GLN A 45 -25.69 1.28 5.74
N GLU A 46 -24.92 0.19 5.76
CA GLU A 46 -24.54 -0.56 6.94
C GLU A 46 -23.72 0.28 7.93
N ARG A 47 -22.84 1.17 7.43
CA ARG A 47 -22.16 2.17 8.25
C ARG A 47 -23.13 3.08 8.97
N ILE A 48 -24.14 3.58 8.27
CA ILE A 48 -25.12 4.53 8.80
C ILE A 48 -26.08 3.84 9.78
N THR A 49 -26.47 2.58 9.54
CA THR A 49 -27.55 1.92 10.29
C THR A 49 -27.13 0.76 11.18
N GLY A 50 -25.99 0.09 10.91
CA GLY A 50 -25.59 -1.17 11.54
C GLY A 50 -24.27 -1.10 12.33
N LEU A 51 -23.30 -0.28 11.91
CA LEU A 51 -21.99 -0.22 12.56
C LEU A 51 -21.94 0.77 13.75
N GLY A 52 -22.81 1.78 13.76
CA GLY A 52 -22.89 2.77 14.85
C GLY A 52 -21.54 3.41 15.16
N GLN A 53 -21.17 3.47 16.44
CA GLN A 53 -19.88 4.03 16.87
C GLN A 53 -18.64 3.27 16.34
N ARG A 54 -18.79 2.02 15.86
CA ARG A 54 -17.64 1.25 15.36
C ARG A 54 -17.02 1.89 14.13
N ALA A 55 -17.81 2.55 13.28
CA ALA A 55 -17.37 3.18 12.04
C ALA A 55 -16.42 4.38 12.21
N SER A 56 -16.33 4.92 13.43
CA SER A 56 -15.49 6.07 13.78
C SER A 56 -14.35 5.72 14.74
N LEU A 57 -14.16 4.43 15.08
CA LEU A 57 -13.04 4.01 15.90
C LEU A 57 -11.75 3.96 15.07
N PRO A 58 -10.58 4.23 15.68
CA PRO A 58 -9.31 3.95 15.03
C PRO A 58 -9.12 2.43 14.88
N TYR A 59 -9.02 1.94 13.64
CA TYR A 59 -8.63 0.54 13.38
C TYR A 59 -7.13 0.43 13.33
N THR A 60 -6.58 -0.42 14.18
CA THR A 60 -5.14 -0.63 14.24
C THR A 60 -4.80 -1.91 13.48
N MET A 61 -4.24 -1.78 12.28
CA MET A 61 -3.99 -2.88 11.36
C MET A 61 -2.63 -3.54 11.63
N ARG A 62 -2.59 -4.87 11.68
CA ARG A 62 -1.33 -5.61 11.81
C ARG A 62 -0.66 -5.72 10.45
N ILE A 63 0.60 -5.28 10.35
CA ILE A 63 1.38 -5.37 9.12
C ILE A 63 2.64 -6.18 9.34
N GLN A 64 3.08 -6.86 8.28
CA GLN A 64 4.39 -7.46 8.18
C GLN A 64 5.09 -6.97 6.91
N VAL A 65 6.41 -6.91 6.95
CA VAL A 65 7.23 -6.61 5.78
C VAL A 65 8.12 -7.81 5.49
N VAL A 66 8.19 -8.18 4.21
CA VAL A 66 9.15 -9.17 3.70
C VAL A 66 9.99 -8.50 2.63
N VAL A 67 11.30 -8.47 2.86
CA VAL A 67 12.29 -7.89 1.95
C VAL A 67 12.97 -9.01 1.19
N PHE A 68 12.79 -9.03 -0.12
CA PHE A 68 13.49 -9.97 -0.99
C PHE A 68 14.80 -9.35 -1.49
N SER A 69 15.85 -10.16 -1.52
CA SER A 69 17.15 -9.77 -2.06
C SER A 69 17.78 -10.90 -2.86
N ALA A 70 18.45 -10.56 -3.96
CA ALA A 70 19.18 -11.57 -4.72
C ALA A 70 20.47 -12.04 -3.99
N SER A 71 21.14 -11.12 -3.30
CA SER A 71 22.37 -11.38 -2.56
C SER A 71 22.34 -10.75 -1.17
N SER A 72 22.17 -9.43 -1.12
CA SER A 72 22.08 -8.63 0.09
C SER A 72 20.94 -7.63 0.00
N PRO A 73 20.25 -7.33 1.11
CA PRO A 73 19.19 -6.33 1.10
C PRO A 73 19.76 -4.93 0.78
N THR A 74 19.04 -4.22 -0.08
CA THR A 74 19.30 -2.83 -0.46
C THR A 74 18.68 -1.85 0.53
N VAL A 75 17.49 -2.17 1.03
CA VAL A 75 16.78 -1.39 2.06
C VAL A 75 17.22 -1.77 3.46
N THR A 76 17.31 -0.77 4.34
CA THR A 76 17.56 -0.97 5.76
C THR A 76 16.26 -0.93 6.56
N ASN A 77 16.31 -1.40 7.82
CA ASN A 77 15.21 -1.21 8.76
C ASN A 77 14.83 0.28 8.90
N ALA A 78 15.78 1.21 8.86
CA ALA A 78 15.47 2.63 8.99
C ALA A 78 14.64 3.15 7.82
N ASP A 79 14.93 2.69 6.60
CA ASP A 79 14.17 3.07 5.39
C ASP A 79 12.74 2.55 5.43
N ILE A 80 12.57 1.31 5.89
CA ILE A 80 11.26 0.66 6.04
C ILE A 80 10.43 1.38 7.09
N HIS A 81 10.99 1.66 8.27
CA HIS A 81 10.28 2.39 9.32
C HIS A 81 9.91 3.81 8.88
N ARG A 82 10.78 4.52 8.14
CA ARG A 82 10.46 5.84 7.55
C ARG A 82 9.24 5.75 6.63
N ASN A 83 9.20 4.78 5.72
CA ASN A 83 8.08 4.64 4.79
C ASN A 83 6.78 4.23 5.47
N ILE A 84 6.85 3.33 6.45
CA ILE A 84 5.67 2.97 7.26
C ILE A 84 5.16 4.18 8.04
N ALA A 85 6.05 5.02 8.58
CA ALA A 85 5.66 6.25 9.24
C ALA A 85 4.98 7.23 8.27
N ASN A 86 5.53 7.42 7.06
CA ASN A 86 4.91 8.24 6.02
C ASN A 86 3.51 7.73 5.65
N MET A 87 3.38 6.43 5.39
CA MET A 87 2.09 5.79 5.13
C MET A 87 1.12 6.01 6.30
N ALA A 88 1.52 5.70 7.53
CA ALA A 88 0.69 5.86 8.71
C ALA A 88 0.24 7.31 8.92
N ASN A 89 1.06 8.30 8.57
CA ASN A 89 0.70 9.72 8.67
C ASN A 89 -0.49 10.11 7.78
N PHE A 90 -0.63 9.49 6.59
CA PHE A 90 -1.77 9.74 5.70
C PHE A 90 -3.07 9.07 6.18
N TYR A 91 -2.95 7.93 6.87
CA TYR A 91 -4.08 7.16 7.36
C TYR A 91 -4.58 7.57 8.74
N ARG A 92 -3.73 8.22 9.56
CA ARG A 92 -4.10 8.67 10.90
C ARG A 92 -5.33 9.60 10.90
N PRO A 93 -5.45 10.62 10.01
CA PRO A 93 -6.67 11.43 9.89
C PRO A 93 -7.90 10.62 9.47
N GLN A 94 -7.70 9.44 8.88
CA GLN A 94 -8.74 8.52 8.44
C GLN A 94 -9.09 7.48 9.51
N ASN A 95 -8.61 7.62 10.75
CA ASN A 95 -8.81 6.65 11.84
C ASN A 95 -8.31 5.25 11.48
N ILE A 96 -7.19 5.15 10.78
CA ILE A 96 -6.50 3.89 10.49
C ILE A 96 -5.04 4.02 10.99
N CYS A 97 -4.67 3.12 11.89
CA CYS A 97 -3.34 2.97 12.47
C CYS A 97 -2.70 1.65 11.99
N PHE A 98 -1.40 1.48 12.23
CA PHE A 98 -0.67 0.28 11.86
C PHE A 98 0.23 -0.21 12.98
N ILE A 99 0.47 -1.52 13.08
CA ILE A 99 1.51 -2.10 13.93
C ILE A 99 2.41 -2.94 13.06
N LEU A 100 3.66 -2.53 12.92
CA LEU A 100 4.68 -3.35 12.29
C LEU A 100 5.06 -4.50 13.21
N SER A 101 4.52 -5.68 12.92
CA SER A 101 4.84 -6.89 13.65
C SER A 101 6.28 -7.32 13.41
N ASP A 102 6.73 -7.28 12.16
CA ASP A 102 8.01 -7.86 11.76
C ASP A 102 8.52 -7.31 10.43
N ILE A 103 9.85 -7.39 10.27
CA ILE A 103 10.55 -7.24 9.01
C ILE A 103 11.36 -8.52 8.81
N GLU A 104 11.02 -9.27 7.78
CA GLU A 104 11.72 -10.49 7.38
C GLU A 104 12.60 -10.20 6.17
N TYR A 105 13.83 -10.70 6.18
CA TYR A 105 14.75 -10.61 5.05
C TYR A 105 14.93 -11.99 4.45
N VAL A 106 14.60 -12.12 3.18
CA VAL A 106 14.65 -13.37 2.43
C VAL A 106 15.61 -13.20 1.27
N GLN A 107 16.61 -14.08 1.20
CA GLN A 107 17.49 -14.14 0.05
C GLN A 107 16.87 -15.08 -1.00
N ASP A 108 16.20 -14.50 -1.98
CA ASP A 108 15.58 -15.21 -3.11
C ASP A 108 15.67 -14.31 -4.34
N ALA A 109 16.52 -14.68 -5.30
CA ALA A 109 16.75 -13.88 -6.50
C ALA A 109 15.52 -13.81 -7.43
N THR A 110 14.65 -14.81 -7.38
CA THR A 110 13.40 -14.83 -8.16
C THR A 110 12.41 -13.87 -7.55
N MET A 111 12.24 -13.90 -6.23
CA MET A 111 11.37 -12.96 -5.54
C MET A 111 11.93 -11.54 -5.53
N ALA A 112 13.26 -11.37 -5.55
CA ALA A 112 13.88 -10.07 -5.66
C ALA A 112 13.62 -9.40 -7.03
N ASN A 113 13.49 -10.17 -8.10
CA ASN A 113 13.20 -9.68 -9.46
C ASN A 113 11.82 -10.18 -9.89
N PHE A 114 10.78 -9.51 -9.40
CA PHE A 114 9.43 -10.02 -9.41
C PHE A 114 8.62 -9.53 -10.62
N HIS A 115 7.95 -10.48 -11.28
CA HIS A 115 6.94 -10.18 -12.28
C HIS A 115 5.54 -10.45 -11.69
N THR A 116 4.60 -9.53 -11.87
CA THR A 116 3.28 -9.59 -11.21
C THR A 116 2.47 -10.84 -11.55
N ASP A 117 2.69 -11.43 -12.72
CA ASP A 117 2.04 -12.70 -13.13
C ASP A 117 2.40 -13.89 -12.21
N ASN A 118 3.44 -13.76 -11.38
CA ASN A 118 3.87 -14.78 -10.42
C ASN A 118 3.30 -14.56 -9.00
N GLU A 119 2.25 -13.74 -8.84
CA GLU A 119 1.60 -13.42 -7.56
C GLU A 119 1.45 -14.60 -6.58
N SER A 120 1.09 -15.78 -7.07
CA SER A 120 0.87 -16.98 -6.24
C SER A 120 2.09 -17.40 -5.42
N SER A 121 3.30 -17.07 -5.87
CA SER A 121 4.54 -17.32 -5.15
C SER A 121 4.70 -16.46 -3.89
N LEU A 122 3.98 -15.34 -3.76
CA LEU A 122 3.98 -14.48 -2.57
C LEU A 122 3.19 -15.09 -1.41
N ILE A 123 2.22 -15.96 -1.71
CA ILE A 123 1.27 -16.47 -0.71
C ILE A 123 1.98 -17.24 0.41
N SER A 124 3.04 -17.97 0.09
CA SER A 124 3.85 -18.70 1.08
C SER A 124 4.58 -17.78 2.08
N TYR A 125 4.73 -16.50 1.75
CA TYR A 125 5.36 -15.49 2.60
C TYR A 125 4.32 -14.63 3.36
N THR A 126 3.03 -14.79 3.07
CA THR A 126 1.96 -14.13 3.84
C THR A 126 1.79 -14.76 5.21
N ARG A 127 1.37 -13.98 6.20
CA ARG A 127 0.95 -14.47 7.51
C ARG A 127 -0.55 -14.29 7.67
N PRO A 128 -1.30 -15.32 8.10
CA PRO A 128 -2.73 -15.18 8.34
C PRO A 128 -3.02 -14.03 9.30
N SER A 129 -4.00 -13.19 8.97
CA SER A 129 -4.41 -12.03 9.78
C SER A 129 -3.36 -10.91 9.89
N TYR A 130 -2.47 -10.79 8.91
CA TYR A 130 -1.56 -9.65 8.75
C TYR A 130 -1.66 -9.13 7.32
N LEU A 131 -1.58 -7.82 7.16
CA LEU A 131 -1.31 -7.21 5.85
C LEU A 131 0.17 -7.42 5.51
N SER A 132 0.46 -7.90 4.30
CA SER A 132 1.84 -8.19 3.89
C SER A 132 2.34 -7.15 2.89
N ILE A 133 3.49 -6.56 3.18
CA ILE A 133 4.20 -5.64 2.28
C ILE A 133 5.45 -6.36 1.77
N PHE A 134 5.50 -6.62 0.47
CA PHE A 134 6.63 -7.27 -0.18
C PHE A 134 7.52 -6.23 -0.84
N ILE A 135 8.81 -6.22 -0.49
CA ILE A 135 9.80 -5.31 -1.08
C ILE A 135 10.70 -6.10 -2.03
N HIS A 136 10.80 -5.62 -3.27
CA HIS A 136 11.54 -6.27 -4.36
C HIS A 136 12.67 -5.36 -4.87
N ASN A 137 13.77 -5.93 -5.39
CA ASN A 137 14.79 -5.15 -6.10
C ASN A 137 14.29 -4.66 -7.47
N ASN A 138 13.50 -5.48 -8.16
CA ASN A 138 12.81 -5.10 -9.38
C ASN A 138 11.37 -5.60 -9.32
N LEU A 139 10.45 -4.77 -9.77
CA LEU A 139 9.03 -5.09 -9.86
C LEU A 139 8.53 -4.67 -11.24
N ALA A 140 7.91 -5.60 -11.97
CA ALA A 140 7.42 -5.35 -13.31
C ALA A 140 6.12 -6.10 -13.62
N ASP A 141 5.34 -5.55 -14.54
CA ASP A 141 4.24 -6.24 -15.22
C ASP A 141 4.49 -6.25 -16.74
N ASN A 142 3.47 -6.67 -17.50
CA ASN A 142 3.54 -6.75 -18.95
C ASN A 142 3.66 -5.37 -19.65
N LEU A 143 3.47 -4.26 -18.93
CA LEU A 143 3.63 -2.90 -19.46
C LEU A 143 4.99 -2.28 -19.12
N GLY A 144 5.68 -2.78 -18.10
CA GLY A 144 7.01 -2.31 -17.74
C GLY A 144 7.28 -2.38 -16.25
N THR A 145 8.21 -1.54 -15.78
CA THR A 145 8.57 -1.46 -14.37
C THR A 145 7.53 -0.68 -13.58
N LEU A 146 7.27 -1.15 -12.36
CA LEU A 146 6.30 -0.59 -11.43
C LEU A 146 7.00 -0.07 -10.17
N ASN A 147 6.47 0.99 -9.56
CA ASN A 147 6.88 1.34 -8.20
C ASN A 147 6.14 0.52 -7.16
N GLY A 148 4.87 0.18 -7.41
CA GLY A 148 4.09 -0.68 -6.54
C GLY A 148 2.90 -1.34 -7.24
N ILE A 149 2.27 -2.29 -6.56
CA ILE A 149 0.99 -2.89 -6.95
C ILE A 149 0.28 -3.50 -5.75
N ALA A 150 -1.04 -3.38 -5.70
CA ALA A 150 -1.91 -4.34 -5.04
C ALA A 150 -2.55 -5.26 -6.09
N TYR A 151 -2.63 -6.56 -5.82
CA TYR A 151 -3.08 -7.51 -6.84
C TYR A 151 -4.61 -7.56 -7.02
N GLU A 152 -5.32 -7.09 -6.01
CA GLU A 152 -6.77 -7.05 -5.95
C GLU A 152 -7.23 -5.82 -5.15
N ILE A 153 -8.45 -5.36 -5.39
CA ILE A 153 -9.08 -4.28 -4.65
C ILE A 153 -10.44 -4.78 -4.12
N PRO A 154 -10.57 -5.01 -2.80
CA PRO A 154 -9.55 -4.94 -1.75
C PRO A 154 -8.59 -6.15 -1.73
N ASN A 155 -7.50 -6.07 -0.94
CA ASN A 155 -6.53 -7.17 -0.77
C ASN A 155 -5.83 -7.10 0.61
N THR A 156 -5.12 -8.16 0.99
CA THR A 156 -4.33 -8.24 2.23
C THR A 156 -2.82 -8.16 2.00
N TYR A 157 -2.39 -7.91 0.77
CA TYR A 157 -0.98 -7.75 0.47
C TYR A 157 -0.74 -6.88 -0.75
N LEU A 158 0.46 -6.30 -0.79
CA LEU A 158 0.96 -5.46 -1.85
C LEU A 158 2.46 -5.70 -2.07
N SER A 159 2.94 -5.30 -3.25
CA SER A 159 4.35 -5.30 -3.61
C SER A 159 4.81 -3.89 -3.93
N ILE A 160 6.05 -3.59 -3.55
CA ILE A 160 6.70 -2.30 -3.78
C ILE A 160 8.17 -2.50 -4.13
N VAL A 161 8.71 -1.66 -5.02
CA VAL A 161 10.14 -1.68 -5.36
C VAL A 161 10.97 -1.01 -4.26
N ASP A 162 12.17 -1.51 -4.01
CA ASP A 162 13.10 -1.00 -3.02
C ASP A 162 13.48 0.47 -3.26
N ASP A 163 13.62 0.91 -4.51
CA ASP A 163 13.86 2.31 -4.87
C ASP A 163 12.78 3.26 -4.33
N ALA A 164 11.52 2.84 -4.31
CA ALA A 164 10.43 3.62 -3.74
C ALA A 164 10.57 3.74 -2.21
N ILE A 165 11.09 2.70 -1.55
CA ILE A 165 11.37 2.70 -0.10
C ILE A 165 12.64 3.53 0.21
N LEU A 166 13.68 3.45 -0.61
CA LEU A 166 14.93 4.20 -0.43
C LEU A 166 14.74 5.70 -0.64
N SER A 167 13.83 6.09 -1.53
CA SER A 167 13.56 7.50 -1.82
C SER A 167 13.05 8.25 -0.59
N THR A 168 13.64 9.41 -0.32
CA THR A 168 13.18 10.34 0.75
C THR A 168 12.13 11.34 0.26
N THR A 169 11.93 11.43 -1.06
CA THR A 169 10.94 12.30 -1.69
C THR A 169 9.69 11.53 -2.13
N ASN A 170 9.80 10.22 -2.31
CA ASN A 170 8.64 9.36 -2.49
C ASN A 170 8.06 8.99 -1.13
N VAL A 171 7.06 9.75 -0.69
CA VAL A 171 6.38 9.51 0.58
C VAL A 171 5.05 8.78 0.42
N SER A 172 4.49 8.75 -0.79
CA SER A 172 3.09 8.40 -1.03
C SER A 172 2.86 7.07 -1.74
N THR A 173 3.85 6.47 -2.43
CA THR A 173 3.62 5.18 -3.14
C THR A 173 3.15 4.07 -2.20
N LEU A 174 3.78 3.90 -1.04
CA LEU A 174 3.33 2.85 -0.10
C LEU A 174 1.90 3.09 0.40
N ALA A 175 1.52 4.35 0.61
CA ALA A 175 0.15 4.71 0.99
C ALA A 175 -0.86 4.49 -0.15
N HIS A 176 -0.45 4.73 -1.39
CA HIS A 176 -1.24 4.47 -2.58
C HIS A 176 -1.60 2.98 -2.69
N GLU A 177 -0.59 2.11 -2.63
CA GLU A 177 -0.80 0.66 -2.71
C GLU A 177 -1.60 0.11 -1.53
N MET A 178 -1.36 0.63 -0.32
CA MET A 178 -2.16 0.27 0.86
C MET A 178 -3.62 0.75 0.70
N GLY A 179 -3.85 1.81 -0.07
CA GLY A 179 -5.18 2.32 -0.41
C GLY A 179 -5.97 1.28 -1.19
N HIS A 180 -5.32 0.66 -2.17
CA HIS A 180 -5.89 -0.45 -2.93
C HIS A 180 -6.17 -1.67 -2.04
N CYS A 181 -5.29 -2.02 -1.09
CA CYS A 181 -5.58 -3.06 -0.10
C CYS A 181 -6.88 -2.77 0.67
N PHE A 182 -7.15 -1.51 1.01
CA PHE A 182 -8.37 -1.07 1.68
C PHE A 182 -9.54 -0.77 0.74
N GLY A 183 -9.47 -1.16 -0.53
CA GLY A 183 -10.59 -1.06 -1.44
C GLY A 183 -10.73 0.30 -2.13
N LEU A 184 -9.73 1.18 -2.06
CA LEU A 184 -9.74 2.46 -2.79
C LEU A 184 -9.36 2.24 -4.25
N TYR A 185 -10.13 2.84 -5.15
CA TYR A 185 -9.81 2.89 -6.57
C TYR A 185 -8.99 4.12 -6.92
N HIS A 186 -8.37 4.10 -8.10
CA HIS A 186 -7.79 5.30 -8.68
C HIS A 186 -8.87 6.36 -8.91
N THR A 187 -8.56 7.65 -8.72
CA THR A 187 -9.52 8.74 -8.96
C THR A 187 -10.00 8.84 -10.41
N PHE A 188 -9.25 8.24 -11.34
CA PHE A 188 -9.57 8.17 -12.77
C PHE A 188 -10.16 6.82 -13.19
N GLU A 189 -10.68 6.04 -12.24
CA GLU A 189 -11.26 4.73 -12.51
C GLU A 189 -12.32 4.79 -13.62
N SER A 190 -12.29 3.83 -14.53
CA SER A 190 -13.16 3.83 -15.71
C SER A 190 -13.84 2.49 -15.98
N LEU A 191 -13.48 1.42 -15.27
CA LEU A 191 -14.09 0.10 -15.45
C LEU A 191 -15.58 0.10 -15.13
N PHE A 192 -15.99 0.95 -14.19
CA PHE A 192 -17.36 1.07 -13.73
C PHE A 192 -18.16 2.14 -14.47
N GLY A 193 -17.66 2.55 -15.63
CA GLY A 193 -18.21 3.64 -16.40
C GLY A 193 -17.53 4.96 -16.10
N SER A 194 -17.78 5.89 -17.00
CA SER A 194 -17.18 7.21 -17.00
C SER A 194 -17.86 8.14 -15.99
N GLU A 195 -17.12 8.61 -14.99
CA GLU A 195 -17.60 9.67 -14.10
C GLU A 195 -17.73 11.01 -14.83
N ASN A 196 -18.80 11.75 -14.53
CA ASN A 196 -19.01 13.13 -14.96
C ASN A 196 -18.52 14.10 -13.88
N GLY A 197 -18.06 15.30 -14.29
CA GLY A 197 -17.68 16.35 -13.34
C GLY A 197 -18.86 16.92 -12.54
N ALA A 198 -20.09 16.61 -12.93
CA ALA A 198 -21.31 17.06 -12.29
C ALA A 198 -21.46 16.50 -10.87
N ARG A 199 -21.48 17.37 -9.86
CA ARG A 199 -21.70 16.99 -8.45
C ARG A 199 -23.17 17.07 -8.01
N SER A 200 -24.05 17.53 -8.88
CA SER A 200 -25.49 17.66 -8.65
C SER A 200 -26.28 17.59 -9.96
N GLY A 201 -27.59 17.35 -9.87
CA GLY A 201 -28.47 17.33 -11.04
C GLY A 201 -28.39 16.03 -11.85
N PRO A 202 -28.98 16.01 -13.06
CA PRO A 202 -29.21 14.79 -13.82
C PRO A 202 -27.91 14.12 -14.34
N CYS A 203 -26.81 14.87 -14.45
CA CYS A 203 -25.52 14.35 -14.90
C CYS A 203 -24.66 13.76 -13.76
N ARG A 204 -25.08 13.87 -12.49
CA ARG A 204 -24.33 13.34 -11.34
C ARG A 204 -24.34 11.80 -11.34
N ASN A 205 -23.16 11.19 -11.37
CA ASN A 205 -23.01 9.72 -11.37
C ASN A 205 -21.84 9.19 -10.52
N CYS A 206 -21.22 10.03 -9.69
CA CYS A 206 -20.06 9.68 -8.86
C CYS A 206 -20.30 8.59 -7.80
N GLU A 207 -21.55 8.19 -7.50
CA GLU A 207 -21.83 7.06 -6.60
C GLU A 207 -21.92 5.71 -7.33
N THR A 208 -21.92 5.72 -8.67
CA THR A 208 -22.18 4.53 -9.49
C THR A 208 -21.19 4.34 -10.63
N THR A 209 -20.24 5.27 -10.80
CA THR A 209 -19.19 5.27 -11.81
C THR A 209 -17.91 5.85 -11.20
N GLY A 210 -16.79 5.82 -11.92
CA GLY A 210 -15.54 6.33 -11.36
C GLY A 210 -15.04 5.46 -10.22
N ASP A 211 -14.51 6.10 -9.18
CA ASP A 211 -14.02 5.47 -7.95
C ASP A 211 -15.13 5.26 -6.90
N TYR A 212 -16.39 5.54 -7.27
CA TYR A 212 -17.59 5.53 -6.43
C TYR A 212 -17.60 6.58 -5.30
N LEU A 213 -16.80 7.64 -5.40
CA LEU A 213 -16.74 8.71 -4.41
C LEU A 213 -17.12 10.05 -5.05
N CYS A 214 -18.03 10.76 -4.38
CA CYS A 214 -18.45 12.08 -4.85
C CYS A 214 -17.61 13.23 -4.29
N ASP A 215 -16.76 12.95 -3.30
CA ASP A 215 -15.87 13.94 -2.71
C ASP A 215 -14.45 13.91 -3.29
N THR A 216 -14.19 12.98 -4.21
CA THR A 216 -13.12 13.05 -5.21
C THR A 216 -13.66 13.74 -6.47
N GLN A 217 -12.80 14.47 -7.18
CA GLN A 217 -13.15 15.03 -8.48
C GLN A 217 -12.98 14.01 -9.60
N ALA A 218 -13.77 14.16 -10.66
CA ALA A 218 -13.78 13.27 -11.81
C ALA A 218 -12.53 13.56 -12.66
N ASP A 219 -11.74 12.53 -12.92
CA ASP A 219 -10.46 12.58 -13.62
C ASP A 219 -10.45 11.60 -14.81
N ARG A 220 -9.51 11.79 -15.75
CA ARG A 220 -9.31 10.99 -16.98
C ARG A 220 -7.91 10.43 -17.13
N ASN A 221 -7.17 10.26 -16.03
CA ASN A 221 -5.79 9.79 -16.06
C ASN A 221 -4.93 10.70 -16.93
N VAL A 222 -4.80 11.95 -16.49
CA VAL A 222 -4.03 12.97 -17.21
C VAL A 222 -2.53 12.75 -17.04
N ALA A 223 -1.77 13.06 -18.09
CA ALA A 223 -0.31 12.98 -18.03
C ALA A 223 0.26 13.95 -17.00
N GLU A 224 1.38 13.56 -16.35
CA GLU A 224 2.09 14.37 -15.34
C GLU A 224 2.47 15.77 -15.84
N THR A 225 2.62 15.95 -17.15
CA THR A 225 2.87 17.24 -17.81
C THR A 225 1.75 18.26 -17.62
N SER A 226 0.55 17.81 -17.25
CA SER A 226 -0.61 18.66 -16.95
C SER A 226 -0.61 19.15 -15.49
N ILE A 227 0.49 18.90 -14.76
CA ILE A 227 0.66 19.25 -13.36
C ILE A 227 1.95 20.05 -13.22
N THR A 228 1.80 21.29 -12.79
CA THR A 228 2.94 22.17 -12.54
C THR A 228 3.80 21.68 -11.37
N VAL A 229 5.03 22.19 -11.27
CA VAL A 229 5.92 21.96 -10.12
C VAL A 229 5.32 22.41 -8.77
N SER A 230 4.34 23.33 -8.81
CA SER A 230 3.61 23.83 -7.65
C SER A 230 2.35 23.00 -7.34
N CYS A 231 2.20 21.82 -7.95
CA CYS A 231 1.08 20.91 -7.73
C CYS A 231 -0.28 21.49 -8.16
N ILE A 232 -0.28 22.24 -9.25
CA ILE A 232 -1.50 22.82 -9.85
C ILE A 232 -1.78 22.06 -11.14
N TYR A 233 -2.99 21.54 -11.27
CA TYR A 233 -3.51 20.98 -12.51
C TYR A 233 -4.01 22.11 -13.42
N ASP A 234 -3.59 22.10 -14.69
CA ASP A 234 -3.93 23.13 -15.69
C ASP A 234 -4.74 22.59 -16.89
N GLY A 235 -5.21 21.35 -16.79
CA GLY A 235 -6.01 20.74 -17.85
C GLY A 235 -7.41 21.34 -17.97
N THR A 236 -7.96 21.28 -19.18
CA THR A 236 -9.23 21.93 -19.56
C THR A 236 -10.30 20.92 -20.02
N ALA A 237 -10.11 19.64 -19.72
CA ALA A 237 -11.04 18.60 -20.13
C ALA A 237 -12.41 18.77 -19.47
N THR A 238 -13.47 18.42 -20.19
CA THR A 238 -14.86 18.48 -19.70
C THR A 238 -15.59 17.16 -19.92
N SER A 239 -16.63 16.92 -19.13
CA SER A 239 -17.52 15.78 -19.32
C SER A 239 -18.53 16.08 -20.44
N GLY A 240 -18.91 15.05 -21.19
CA GLY A 240 -19.83 15.20 -22.31
C GLY A 240 -21.31 15.42 -21.92
N CYS A 241 -21.70 15.17 -20.67
CA CYS A 241 -23.10 15.23 -20.24
C CYS A 241 -23.59 16.68 -20.06
N ASP A 242 -22.79 17.53 -19.41
CA ASP A 242 -23.15 18.90 -19.07
C ASP A 242 -22.00 19.91 -19.26
N ASN A 243 -20.89 19.50 -19.90
CA ASN A 243 -19.66 20.28 -20.02
C ASN A 243 -19.02 20.68 -18.68
N SER A 244 -19.35 20.00 -17.57
CA SER A 244 -18.64 20.16 -16.30
C SER A 244 -17.15 19.84 -16.45
N ALA A 245 -16.30 20.59 -15.75
CA ALA A 245 -14.86 20.38 -15.78
C ALA A 245 -14.48 19.00 -15.19
N LEU A 246 -13.47 18.37 -15.79
CA LEU A 246 -12.80 17.18 -15.27
C LEU A 246 -11.51 17.65 -14.61
N ILE A 247 -11.49 17.60 -13.29
CA ILE A 247 -10.45 18.19 -12.45
C ILE A 247 -9.69 17.05 -11.81
N MET A 248 -8.47 16.82 -12.27
CA MET A 248 -7.53 15.96 -11.56
C MET A 248 -7.12 16.66 -10.27
N GLU A 249 -7.05 15.92 -9.16
CA GLU A 249 -6.63 16.42 -7.84
C GLU A 249 -5.16 16.05 -7.59
N PRO A 250 -4.17 16.92 -7.82
CA PRO A 250 -2.76 16.54 -7.75
C PRO A 250 -2.28 16.09 -6.37
N ARG A 251 -3.06 16.44 -5.34
CA ARG A 251 -2.80 16.14 -3.94
C ARG A 251 -3.42 14.83 -3.47
N ASN A 252 -4.35 14.26 -4.23
CA ASN A 252 -5.01 13.01 -3.86
C ASN A 252 -4.01 11.85 -3.93
N ILE A 253 -3.94 11.02 -2.89
CA ILE A 253 -3.00 9.88 -2.87
C ILE A 253 -3.33 8.85 -3.95
N MET A 254 -4.60 8.71 -4.38
CA MET A 254 -5.04 7.70 -5.35
C MET A 254 -4.97 8.15 -6.82
N THR A 255 -4.27 9.24 -7.14
CA THR A 255 -4.04 9.69 -8.52
C THR A 255 -2.64 9.32 -9.04
N TYR A 256 -2.43 9.35 -10.35
CA TYR A 256 -1.12 9.21 -11.01
C TYR A 256 -0.42 10.56 -11.25
N GLY A 257 -0.79 11.56 -10.46
CA GLY A 257 -0.07 12.83 -10.42
C GLY A 257 1.35 12.72 -9.89
N ARG A 258 2.06 13.85 -9.88
CA ARG A 258 3.40 13.98 -9.29
C ARG A 258 3.46 13.44 -7.86
N ARG A 259 4.33 12.46 -7.60
CA ARG A 259 4.48 11.83 -6.26
C ARG A 259 4.68 12.83 -5.13
N THR A 260 5.47 13.87 -5.40
CA THR A 260 5.79 14.94 -4.44
C THR A 260 4.59 15.84 -4.12
N CYS A 261 3.52 15.76 -4.90
CA CYS A 261 2.30 16.55 -4.70
C CYS A 261 1.26 15.81 -3.86
N ARG A 262 1.26 14.48 -3.89
CA ARG A 262 0.26 13.65 -3.21
C ARG A 262 0.46 13.66 -1.70
N ASP A 263 -0.52 14.15 -0.96
CA ASP A 263 -0.43 14.34 0.48
C ASP A 263 -1.73 14.12 1.26
N GLN A 264 -2.84 13.76 0.59
CA GLN A 264 -4.13 13.62 1.27
C GLN A 264 -5.04 12.53 0.68
N PHE A 265 -5.84 11.94 1.57
CA PHE A 265 -7.06 11.24 1.22
C PHE A 265 -8.27 12.13 1.52
N THR A 266 -9.35 11.97 0.75
CA THR A 266 -10.65 12.58 1.09
C THR A 266 -11.31 11.85 2.26
N ASN A 267 -12.32 12.48 2.87
CA ASN A 267 -13.08 11.84 3.95
C ASN A 267 -13.86 10.61 3.45
N GLY A 268 -14.34 10.65 2.21
CA GLY A 268 -15.03 9.56 1.53
C GLY A 268 -14.08 8.39 1.25
N GLN A 269 -12.85 8.66 0.84
CA GLN A 269 -11.80 7.64 0.73
C GLN A 269 -11.53 7.00 2.10
N GLY A 270 -11.33 7.79 3.15
CA GLY A 270 -11.17 7.25 4.51
C GLY A 270 -12.37 6.42 4.99
N GLY A 271 -13.59 6.90 4.71
CA GLY A 271 -14.82 6.18 5.02
C GLY A 271 -14.92 4.83 4.30
N ARG A 272 -14.65 4.81 2.99
CA ARG A 272 -14.64 3.61 2.16
C ARG A 272 -13.60 2.58 2.63
N ALA A 273 -12.38 3.04 2.95
CA ALA A 273 -11.33 2.18 3.49
C ALA A 273 -11.78 1.48 4.79
N ARG A 274 -12.38 2.25 5.70
CA ARG A 274 -12.92 1.73 6.97
C ARG A 274 -14.09 0.75 6.76
N ASP A 275 -14.94 0.99 5.77
CA ASP A 275 -16.03 0.08 5.43
C ASP A 275 -15.47 -1.29 5.00
N HIS A 276 -14.53 -1.32 4.05
CA HIS A 276 -13.90 -2.58 3.62
C HIS A 276 -13.13 -3.29 4.74
N ILE A 277 -12.43 -2.55 5.60
CA ILE A 277 -11.75 -3.12 6.76
C ILE A 277 -12.73 -3.90 7.65
N LEU A 278 -13.95 -3.41 7.82
CA LEU A 278 -14.94 -4.02 8.70
C LEU A 278 -15.69 -5.19 8.07
N THR A 279 -15.92 -5.15 6.77
CA THR A 279 -16.84 -6.09 6.12
C THR A 279 -16.15 -7.19 5.35
N GLU A 280 -14.91 -6.97 4.89
CA GLU A 280 -14.10 -8.03 4.32
C GLU A 280 -13.48 -8.85 5.43
N THR A 281 -13.86 -10.14 5.52
CA THR A 281 -13.37 -11.02 6.59
C THR A 281 -11.83 -11.08 6.63
N SER A 282 -11.18 -11.05 5.46
CA SER A 282 -9.72 -11.07 5.35
C SER A 282 -9.07 -9.82 5.97
N LEU A 283 -9.63 -8.63 5.73
CA LEU A 283 -9.16 -7.37 6.32
C LEU A 283 -9.56 -7.23 7.79
N PHE A 284 -10.78 -7.60 8.15
CA PHE A 284 -11.27 -7.56 9.52
C PHE A 284 -10.37 -8.38 10.45
N ASN A 285 -9.96 -9.57 10.00
CA ASN A 285 -9.03 -10.40 10.73
C ASN A 285 -7.67 -9.72 10.93
N CYS A 286 -7.25 -8.80 10.06
CA CYS A 286 -5.99 -8.07 10.21
C CYS A 286 -6.01 -6.99 11.30
N ILE A 287 -7.17 -6.63 11.86
CA ILE A 287 -7.26 -5.71 13.00
C ILE A 287 -6.53 -6.33 14.20
N ALA A 288 -5.69 -5.54 14.86
CA ALA A 288 -5.00 -5.94 16.08
C ALA A 288 -6.00 -5.97 17.24
N PRO A 289 -6.03 -7.04 18.06
CA PRO A 289 -6.76 -7.02 19.31
C PRO A 289 -6.14 -5.99 20.26
N ASP A 290 -6.96 -5.37 21.12
CA ASP A 290 -6.47 -4.43 22.14
C ASP A 290 -5.54 -5.14 23.13
N VAL A 291 -5.95 -6.32 23.58
CA VAL A 291 -5.24 -7.12 24.58
C VAL A 291 -5.17 -8.59 24.15
N ILE A 292 -3.99 -9.19 24.29
CA ILE A 292 -3.81 -10.65 24.25
C ILE A 292 -3.38 -11.12 25.63
N THR A 293 -4.09 -12.10 26.18
CA THR A 293 -3.70 -12.78 27.42
C THR A 293 -3.50 -14.27 27.15
N LEU A 294 -2.30 -14.76 27.44
CA LEU A 294 -1.93 -16.17 27.28
C LEU A 294 -1.80 -16.82 28.66
N THR A 295 -2.70 -17.76 28.96
CA THR A 295 -2.73 -18.51 30.24
C THR A 295 -2.42 -19.99 30.07
N THR A 296 -2.43 -20.49 28.83
CA THR A 296 -2.22 -21.89 28.52
C THR A 296 -0.73 -22.23 28.52
N ASN A 297 -0.41 -23.42 29.02
CA ASN A 297 0.94 -23.96 28.88
C ASN A 297 1.25 -24.18 27.39
N THR A 298 2.38 -23.69 26.92
CA THR A 298 2.77 -23.77 25.52
C THR A 298 4.27 -23.94 25.41
N ASN A 299 4.72 -24.84 24.54
CA ASN A 299 6.12 -25.02 24.23
C ASN A 299 6.32 -24.94 22.72
N TYR A 300 7.04 -23.93 22.27
CA TYR A 300 7.45 -23.75 20.89
C TYR A 300 8.92 -24.15 20.78
N SER A 301 9.21 -25.23 20.05
CA SER A 301 10.57 -25.75 19.84
C SER A 301 11.09 -25.55 18.40
N GLY A 302 10.22 -25.12 17.48
CA GLY A 302 10.50 -24.81 16.08
C GLY A 302 9.33 -24.05 15.45
N GLY A 303 9.53 -23.47 14.26
CA GLY A 303 8.51 -22.70 13.55
C GLY A 303 8.51 -21.20 13.84
N GLY A 304 7.77 -20.43 13.03
CA GLY A 304 7.65 -18.98 13.13
C GLY A 304 6.30 -18.54 13.69
N TYR A 305 6.32 -17.64 14.67
CA TYR A 305 5.13 -17.17 15.38
C TYR A 305 5.17 -15.65 15.59
N SER A 306 3.99 -15.02 15.59
CA SER A 306 3.86 -13.59 15.84
C SER A 306 2.64 -13.28 16.68
N LEU A 307 2.84 -12.54 17.77
CA LEU A 307 1.81 -11.99 18.63
C LEU A 307 1.82 -10.48 18.51
N THR A 308 0.72 -9.91 18.04
CA THR A 308 0.58 -8.46 17.89
C THR A 308 -0.70 -8.00 18.54
N ALA A 309 -0.60 -7.09 19.51
CA ALA A 309 -1.74 -6.46 20.16
C ALA A 309 -1.50 -4.96 20.26
N LYS A 310 -2.57 -4.16 20.25
CA LYS A 310 -2.46 -2.71 20.34
C LYS A 310 -1.89 -2.25 21.68
N ASP A 311 -2.53 -2.65 22.79
CA ASP A 311 -2.23 -2.11 24.11
C ASP A 311 -1.35 -3.04 24.93
N TRP A 312 -1.81 -4.28 25.18
CA TRP A 312 -1.15 -5.20 26.09
C TRP A 312 -1.01 -6.62 25.55
N ILE A 313 0.15 -7.23 25.77
CA ILE A 313 0.34 -8.68 25.74
C ILE A 313 0.73 -9.15 27.13
N ASN A 314 -0.10 -10.01 27.73
CA ASN A 314 0.15 -10.59 29.06
C ASN A 314 0.34 -12.10 28.94
N ILE A 315 1.57 -12.57 29.18
CA ILE A 315 1.90 -14.00 29.19
C ILE A 315 1.92 -14.45 30.65
N ALA A 316 0.78 -14.94 31.12
CA ALA A 316 0.53 -15.36 32.50
C ALA A 316 0.41 -16.89 32.63
N SER A 317 1.09 -17.62 31.75
CA SER A 317 1.11 -19.07 31.73
C SER A 317 2.23 -19.61 32.63
N PRO A 318 1.95 -20.63 33.48
CA PRO A 318 2.96 -21.21 34.36
C PRO A 318 4.03 -22.02 33.60
N SER A 319 3.83 -22.31 32.31
CA SER A 319 4.84 -22.89 31.44
C SER A 319 4.68 -22.40 30.00
N TYR A 320 5.21 -21.21 29.71
CA TYR A 320 5.33 -20.68 28.35
C TYR A 320 6.79 -20.71 27.89
N GLN A 321 7.14 -21.65 27.02
CA GLN A 321 8.52 -21.92 26.64
C GLN A 321 8.74 -21.68 25.15
N ILE A 322 9.74 -20.87 24.82
CA ILE A 322 10.31 -20.76 23.49
C ILE A 322 11.71 -21.37 23.53
N SER A 323 11.96 -22.36 22.69
CA SER A 323 13.20 -23.14 22.69
C SER A 323 13.57 -23.61 21.28
N GLY A 324 14.71 -24.30 21.16
CA GLY A 324 15.12 -24.92 19.90
C GLY A 324 15.25 -23.88 18.78
N SER A 325 14.72 -24.20 17.59
CA SER A 325 14.77 -23.35 16.40
C SER A 325 13.58 -22.39 16.28
N ALA A 326 12.76 -22.25 17.32
CA ALA A 326 11.58 -21.40 17.26
C ALA A 326 11.93 -19.92 17.04
N GLN A 327 11.12 -19.26 16.22
CA GLN A 327 11.17 -17.82 15.98
C GLN A 327 9.88 -17.20 16.52
N MET A 328 9.98 -16.42 17.60
CA MET A 328 8.83 -15.75 18.22
C MET A 328 9.00 -14.24 18.16
N ARG A 329 7.97 -13.54 17.70
CA ARG A 329 7.96 -12.08 17.61
C ARG A 329 6.73 -11.54 18.31
N ILE A 330 6.94 -10.65 19.26
CA ILE A 330 5.89 -10.12 20.12
C ILE A 330 5.95 -8.61 20.05
N THR A 331 4.88 -7.99 19.57
CA THR A 331 4.79 -6.54 19.38
C THR A 331 3.53 -6.00 20.04
N SER A 332 3.68 -5.06 20.97
CA SER A 332 2.55 -4.39 21.62
C SER A 332 2.94 -3.10 22.31
N GLY A 333 2.01 -2.22 22.69
CA GLY A 333 2.31 -1.05 23.52
C GLY A 333 3.03 -1.43 24.82
N SER A 334 2.62 -2.54 25.44
CA SER A 334 3.32 -3.12 26.58
C SER A 334 3.28 -4.65 26.57
N ILE A 335 4.41 -5.27 26.94
CA ILE A 335 4.57 -6.72 27.04
C ILE A 335 4.87 -7.09 28.49
N ARG A 336 4.07 -7.98 29.07
CA ARG A 336 4.22 -8.49 30.44
C ARG A 336 4.50 -9.99 30.41
N LEU A 337 5.64 -10.39 30.97
CA LEU A 337 6.04 -11.79 31.08
C LEU A 337 5.90 -12.23 32.54
N GLY A 338 5.00 -13.17 32.80
CA GLY A 338 4.74 -13.70 34.13
C GLY A 338 5.72 -14.81 34.56
N PRO A 339 5.59 -15.31 35.80
CA PRO A 339 6.34 -16.46 36.27
C PRO A 339 6.11 -17.68 35.38
N GLY A 340 7.17 -18.44 35.07
CA GLY A 340 7.09 -19.65 34.23
C GLY A 340 7.32 -19.40 32.73
N VAL A 341 7.47 -18.14 32.31
CA VAL A 341 7.90 -17.80 30.95
C VAL A 341 9.41 -18.07 30.80
N ALA A 342 9.79 -18.84 29.79
CA ALA A 342 11.18 -19.11 29.43
C ALA A 342 11.42 -18.86 27.95
N LEU A 343 12.19 -17.81 27.63
CA LEU A 343 12.56 -17.44 26.27
C LEU A 343 14.03 -17.85 26.03
N ARG A 344 14.25 -19.09 25.56
CA ARG A 344 15.58 -19.71 25.43
C ARG A 344 15.76 -20.39 24.06
N PRO A 345 15.63 -19.65 22.93
CA PRO A 345 15.95 -20.20 21.62
C PRO A 345 17.44 -20.60 21.57
N THR A 346 17.76 -21.75 20.99
CA THR A 346 19.14 -22.28 20.91
C THR A 346 19.54 -22.75 19.52
N GLY A 347 18.59 -22.87 18.59
CA GLY A 347 18.82 -23.32 17.23
C GLY A 347 19.38 -22.23 16.31
N ILE A 348 19.89 -22.65 15.16
CA ILE A 348 20.31 -21.76 14.09
C ILE A 348 19.11 -20.92 13.63
N ASN A 349 19.31 -19.61 13.45
CA ASN A 349 18.27 -18.63 13.09
C ASN A 349 17.09 -18.53 14.08
N ALA A 350 17.21 -19.11 15.28
CA ALA A 350 16.20 -18.98 16.32
C ALA A 350 16.24 -17.57 16.92
N ILE A 351 15.07 -16.99 17.19
CA ILE A 351 14.97 -15.61 17.70
C ILE A 351 13.75 -15.46 18.60
N VAL A 352 13.91 -14.64 19.64
CA VAL A 352 12.77 -14.04 20.34
C VAL A 352 12.93 -12.53 20.31
N ALA A 353 12.02 -11.85 19.63
CA ALA A 353 12.01 -10.39 19.54
C ALA A 353 10.79 -9.85 20.29
N LEU A 354 11.03 -8.98 21.26
CA LEU A 354 10.00 -8.23 21.97
C LEU A 354 10.14 -6.78 21.58
N LYS A 355 9.10 -6.19 20.99
CA LYS A 355 9.11 -4.81 20.51
C LYS A 355 7.93 -4.05 21.09
N THR A 356 8.18 -2.85 21.59
CA THR A 356 7.10 -1.94 21.90
C THR A 356 6.61 -1.28 20.62
N ASN A 357 5.30 -1.17 20.44
CA ASN A 357 4.75 -0.48 19.27
C ASN A 357 4.97 1.04 19.40
N ALA A 358 5.33 1.71 18.30
CA ALA A 358 5.47 3.16 18.22
C ALA A 358 4.44 3.82 17.28
N TYR A 359 3.57 3.03 16.64
CA TYR A 359 2.76 3.46 15.49
C TYR A 359 1.26 3.56 15.80
N CYS A 360 0.91 4.13 16.93
CA CYS A 360 -0.44 4.66 17.19
C CYS A 360 -0.38 5.46 18.50
N GLU A 361 0.09 6.72 18.43
CA GLU A 361 -0.13 7.74 19.45
C GLU A 361 -0.84 8.95 18.81
#